data_AF-A0A0C2GDH6-F1
#
_entry.id   AF-A0A0C2GDH6-F1
#
_cell.length_a   1.000
_cell.length_b   1.000
_cell.length_c   1.000
_cell.angle_alpha   90.00
_cell.angle_beta   90.00
_cell.angle_gamma   90.00
#
_symmetry.space_group_name_H-M   'P 1'
#
loop_
_entity.id
_entity.type
_entity.pdbx_description
1 polymer ?
#
loop_
_entity_poly.entity_id
_entity_poly.type
_entity_poly.pdbx_seq_one_letter_code
_entity_poly.pdbx_strand_id
1 'polypeptide(L)' 'MREKILDYHNKARVQLANGHERNKTGRLPSAKNMYELLWDCELEKKAQVAIANCPENLSDLQGYGTNFGKM' A
#
# COMPACT_ATOMS: atom_id res chain seq x y z
N MET A 1 0.89 -5.32 13.80
CA MET A 1 0.09 -4.97 12.59
C MET A 1 0.93 -4.17 11.60
N ARG A 2 1.57 -3.07 12.02
CA ARG A 2 2.49 -2.23 11.22
C ARG A 2 3.47 -3.03 10.35
N GLU A 3 4.30 -3.87 10.99
CA GLU A 3 5.30 -4.71 10.31
C GLU A 3 4.67 -5.61 9.24
N LYS A 4 3.53 -6.26 9.53
CA LYS A 4 2.86 -7.13 8.56
C LYS A 4 2.40 -6.35 7.31
N ILE A 5 1.87 -5.13 7.49
CA ILE A 5 1.45 -4.27 6.38
C ILE A 5 2.67 -3.81 5.58
N LEU A 6 3.72 -3.35 6.27
CA LEU A 6 4.94 -2.87 5.63
C LEU A 6 5.63 -3.99 4.83
N ASP A 7 5.81 -5.16 5.45
CA ASP A 7 6.38 -6.35 4.84
C ASP A 7 5.59 -6.79 3.62
N TYR A 8 4.26 -6.82 3.72
CA TYR A 8 3.40 -7.23 2.61
C TYR A 8 3.65 -6.34 1.39
N HIS A 9 3.67 -5.02 1.58
CA HIS A 9 3.93 -4.08 0.49
C HIS A 9 5.35 -4.21 -0.05
N ASN A 10 6.36 -4.24 0.81
CA ASN A 10 7.75 -4.30 0.37
C ASN A 10 8.10 -5.63 -0.33
N LYS A 11 7.53 -6.77 0.14
CA LYS A 11 7.67 -8.06 -0.55
C LYS A 11 7.09 -8.01 -1.96
N ALA A 12 5.87 -7.50 -2.13
CA ALA A 12 5.26 -7.36 -3.46
C ALA A 12 6.07 -6.41 -4.36
N ARG A 13 6.56 -5.29 -3.82
CA ARG A 13 7.39 -4.32 -4.56
C ARG A 13 8.71 -4.92 -5.05
N VAL A 14 9.40 -5.69 -4.22
CA VAL A 14 10.66 -6.36 -4.59
C VAL A 14 10.42 -7.45 -5.64
N GLN A 15 9.36 -8.23 -5.50
CA GLN A 15 9.01 -9.25 -6.49
C GLN A 15 8.67 -8.63 -7.85
N LEU A 16 7.96 -7.50 -7.86
CA LEU A 16 7.69 -6.74 -9.07
C LEU A 16 8.97 -6.15 -9.67
N ALA A 17 9.83 -5.54 -8.83
CA ALA A 17 11.09 -4.95 -9.28
C ALA A 17 11.97 -5.98 -9.99
N ASN A 18 12.01 -7.21 -9.50
CA ASN A 18 12.75 -8.33 -10.09
C ASN A 18 12.03 -9.01 -11.27
N GLY A 19 10.84 -8.56 -11.65
CA GLY A 19 10.07 -9.13 -12.76
C GLY A 19 9.49 -10.53 -12.47
N HIS A 20 9.24 -10.85 -11.20
CA HIS A 20 8.67 -12.13 -10.79
C HIS A 20 7.14 -12.11 -10.68
N GLU A 21 6.53 -10.92 -10.58
CA GLU A 21 5.08 -10.77 -10.42
C GLU A 21 4.32 -11.11 -11.71
N ARG A 22 3.23 -11.87 -11.56
CA ARG A 22 2.35 -12.29 -12.66
C ARG A 22 1.16 -11.34 -12.79
N ASN A 23 0.73 -11.10 -14.02
CA ASN A 23 -0.57 -10.49 -14.32
C ASN A 23 -1.47 -11.49 -15.07
N LYS A 24 -2.65 -11.05 -15.53
CA LYS A 24 -3.61 -11.92 -16.24
C LYS A 24 -3.08 -12.50 -17.57
N THR A 25 -2.06 -11.90 -18.18
CA THR A 25 -1.56 -12.24 -19.52
C THR A 25 -0.10 -12.69 -19.55
N GLY A 26 0.60 -12.70 -18.41
CA GLY A 26 2.03 -12.98 -18.35
C GLY A 26 2.68 -12.48 -17.06
N ARG A 27 3.88 -11.93 -17.17
CA ARG A 27 4.61 -11.26 -16.08
C ARG A 27 4.58 -9.76 -16.26
N LEU A 28 4.57 -9.04 -15.14
CA LEU A 28 4.78 -7.60 -15.14
C LEU A 28 6.25 -7.29 -15.46
N PRO A 29 6.54 -6.17 -16.14
CA PRO A 29 7.91 -5.76 -16.40
C PRO A 29 8.63 -5.39 -15.09
N SER A 30 9.93 -5.68 -15.04
CA SER A 30 10.82 -5.27 -13.94
C SER A 30 10.86 -3.75 -13.78
N ALA A 31 11.05 -3.26 -12.56
CA ALA A 31 11.11 -1.83 -12.25
C ALA A 31 12.51 -1.43 -11.74
N LYS A 32 13.13 -0.43 -12.39
CA LYS A 32 14.50 0.02 -12.07
C LYS A 32 14.61 0.88 -10.81
N ASN A 33 13.58 1.68 -10.50
CA ASN A 33 13.57 2.66 -9.41
C ASN A 33 12.44 2.37 -8.40
N MET A 34 12.34 1.12 -7.95
CA MET A 34 11.33 0.69 -6.98
C MET A 34 11.87 0.86 -5.55
N TYR A 35 11.55 1.99 -4.92
CA TYR A 35 12.03 2.29 -3.56
C TYR A 35 11.36 1.43 -2.48
N GLU A 36 12.09 1.09 -1.44
CA GLU A 36 11.54 0.47 -0.24
C GLU A 36 10.64 1.48 0.50
N LEU A 37 9.49 1.01 0.97
CA LEU A 37 8.63 1.82 1.83
C LEU A 37 9.14 1.78 3.27
N LEU A 38 8.99 2.92 3.96
CA LEU A 38 9.17 3.02 5.40
C LEU A 38 7.82 3.30 6.06
N TRP A 39 7.68 2.86 7.31
CA TRP A 39 6.49 3.18 8.09
C TRP A 39 6.53 4.64 8.54
N ASP A 40 5.39 5.33 8.39
CA ASP A 40 5.20 6.69 8.87
C ASP A 40 4.03 6.71 9.88
N CYS A 41 4.34 7.06 11.13
CA CYS A 41 3.37 7.09 12.21
C CYS A 41 2.29 8.17 12.03
N GLU A 42 2.59 9.28 11.35
CA GLU A 42 1.62 10.34 11.08
C GLU A 42 0.63 9.92 9.99
N LEU A 43 1.08 9.18 8.97
CA LEU A 43 0.19 8.58 7.97
C LEU A 43 -0.71 7.50 8.58
N GLU A 44 -0.16 6.66 9.46
CA GLU A 44 -0.97 5.69 10.21
C GLU A 44 -2.05 6.39 11.05
N LYS A 45 -1.68 7.44 11.79
CA LYS A 45 -2.61 8.19 12.62
C LYS A 45 -3.74 8.80 11.78
N LYS A 46 -3.41 9.37 10.61
CA LYS A 46 -4.40 9.88 9.66
C LYS A 46 -5.34 8.78 9.17
N ALA A 47 -4.80 7.61 8.80
CA ALA A 47 -5.61 6.46 8.40
C ALA A 47 -6.54 5.99 9.53
N GLN A 48 -6.04 5.89 10.76
CA GLN A 48 -6.82 5.49 11.93
C GLN A 48 -7.96 6.46 12.25
N VAL A 49 -7.71 7.77 12.14
CA VAL A 49 -8.74 8.81 12.33
C VAL A 49 -9.78 8.72 11.22
N ALA A 50 -9.35 8.59 9.96
CA ALA A 50 -10.24 8.53 8.82
C ALA A 50 -11.23 7.36 8.90
N ILE A 51 -10.82 6.21 9.45
CA ILE A 51 -11.70 5.03 9.57
C ILE A 51 -12.46 4.93 10.90
N ALA A 52 -12.27 5.87 11.83
CA ALA A 52 -12.71 5.72 13.22
C ALA A 52 -14.22 5.47 13.38
N ASN A 53 -15.03 6.01 12.47
CA ASN A 53 -16.49 5.88 12.48
C ASN A 53 -17.03 4.95 11.37
N CYS A 54 -16.17 4.08 10.82
CA CYS A 54 -16.52 3.17 9.73
C CYS A 54 -17.21 3.89 8.54
N PRO A 55 -16.58 4.94 7.96
CA PRO A 55 -17.23 5.71 6.92
C PRO A 55 -17.38 4.90 5.62
N GLU A 56 -18.25 5.36 4.73
CA GLU A 56 -18.41 4.72 3.41
C GLU A 56 -17.25 5.01 2.46
N ASN A 57 -16.50 6.09 2.70
CA ASN A 57 -15.36 6.54 1.89
C ASN A 57 -14.34 7.32 2.76
N LEU A 58 -13.17 7.63 2.20
CA LEU A 58 -12.07 8.34 2.88
C LEU A 58 -11.84 9.75 2.31
N SER A 59 -12.88 10.58 2.24
CA SER A 59 -12.80 11.95 1.71
C SER A 59 -11.75 12.83 2.39
N ASP A 60 -11.42 12.55 3.64
CA ASP A 60 -10.61 13.43 4.51
C ASP A 60 -9.09 13.24 4.32
N LEU A 61 -8.68 12.28 3.48
CA LEU A 61 -7.27 11.98 3.18
C LEU A 61 -6.81 12.58 1.84
N GLN A 62 -7.36 13.74 1.45
CA GLN A 62 -6.97 14.42 0.20
C GLN A 62 -5.45 14.66 0.15
N GLY A 63 -4.84 14.34 -0.99
CA GLY A 63 -3.39 14.45 -1.20
C GLY A 63 -2.60 13.19 -0.81
N TYR A 64 -3.23 12.20 -0.17
CA TYR A 64 -2.62 10.88 0.09
C TYR A 64 -3.23 9.80 -0.80
N GLY A 65 -2.39 8.87 -1.28
CA GLY A 65 -2.88 7.64 -1.89
C GLY A 65 -3.52 6.75 -0.82
N THR A 66 -4.75 6.29 -1.07
CA THR A 66 -5.51 5.47 -0.12
C THR A 66 -5.96 4.16 -0.76
N ASN A 67 -5.84 3.06 0.00
CA ASN A 67 -6.47 1.79 -0.31
C ASN A 67 -7.50 1.53 0.80
N PHE A 68 -8.78 1.46 0.43
CA PHE A 68 -9.88 1.26 1.36
C PHE A 68 -10.61 -0.04 1.02
N GLY A 69 -10.41 -1.06 1.85
CA GLY A 69 -11.13 -2.32 1.75
C GLY A 69 -12.41 -2.26 2.60
N LYS A 70 -13.57 -2.43 1.98
CA LYS A 70 -14.79 -2.79 2.70
C LYS A 70 -14.71 -4.28 3.05
N MET A 71 -14.98 -4.63 4.31
CA MET A 71 -15.23 -6.02 4.70
C MET A 71 -16.53 -6.52 4.07
#